data_AF-A0A2S6G1S3-F1
#
_entry.id   AF-A0A2S6G1S3-F1
#
_cell.length_a   1.000
_cell.length_b   1.000
_cell.length_c   1.000
_cell.angle_alpha   90.00
_cell.angle_beta   90.00
_cell.angle_gamma   90.00
#
_symmetry.space_group_name_H-M   'P 1'
#
loop_
_entity.id
_entity.type
_entity.pdbx_description
1 polymer ?
#
loop_
_entity_poly.entity_id
_entity_poly.type
_entity_poly.pdbx_seq_one_letter_code
_entity_poly.pdbx_strand_id
1 'polypeptide(L)' 'MHNPTAAARIATELVGKIELLPDLPKMGAPVEMAPVPDSVRDMVFGKYVVRYSVHASAIIVLRVWHGLEGER' A
#
# COMPACT_ATOMS: atom_id res chain seq x y z
N MET A 1 19.90 11.59 2.65
CA MET A 1 19.48 12.96 3.04
C MET A 1 18.32 12.81 4.02
N HIS A 2 18.44 13.37 5.23
CA HIS A 2 17.41 13.26 6.27
C HIS A 2 16.57 14.55 6.30
N ASN A 3 15.30 14.47 5.94
CA ASN A 3 14.36 15.61 5.96
C ASN A 3 13.05 15.19 6.66
N PRO A 4 12.93 15.41 7.98
CA PRO A 4 11.78 15.00 8.78
C PRO A 4 10.45 15.58 8.29
N THR A 5 10.44 16.84 7.84
CA THR A 5 9.23 17.50 7.34
C THR A 5 8.71 16.82 6.08
N ALA A 6 9.61 16.45 5.17
CA ALA A 6 9.23 15.70 3.99
C ALA A 6 8.68 14.30 4.35
N ALA A 7 9.30 13.62 5.32
CA ALA A 7 8.84 12.32 5.80
C ALA A 7 7.44 12.41 6.44
N ALA A 8 7.19 13.41 7.28
CA ALA A 8 5.89 13.64 7.91
C ALA A 8 4.79 13.89 6.88
N ARG A 9 5.06 14.75 5.87
CA ARG A 9 4.09 15.01 4.80
C ARG A 9 3.71 13.74 4.04
N ILE A 10 4.71 12.93 3.66
CA ILE A 10 4.47 11.67 2.95
C ILE A 10 3.68 10.69 3.82
N ALA A 11 3.97 10.61 5.12
CA ALA A 11 3.22 9.76 6.04
C ALA A 11 1.75 10.17 6.12
N THR A 12 1.46 11.47 6.25
CA THR A 12 0.08 12.00 6.25
C THR A 12 -0.66 11.66 4.94
N GLU A 13 0.00 11.84 3.79
CA GLU A 13 -0.58 11.50 2.49
C GLU A 13 -0.88 10.00 2.35
N LEU A 14 0.05 9.14 2.79
CA LEU A 14 -0.15 7.69 2.77
C LEU A 14 -1.31 7.25 3.66
N VAL A 15 -1.38 7.76 4.90
CA VAL A 15 -2.47 7.44 5.84
C VAL A 15 -3.82 7.83 5.25
N GLY A 16 -3.98 9.07 4.78
CA GLY A 16 -5.25 9.54 4.23
C GLY A 16 -5.72 8.76 2.99
N LYS A 17 -4.80 8.12 2.27
CA LYS A 17 -5.18 7.22 1.17
C LYS A 17 -5.50 5.80 1.62
N ILE A 18 -4.77 5.27 2.60
CA ILE A 18 -5.03 3.95 3.19
C ILE A 18 -6.40 3.93 3.86
N GLU A 19 -6.86 5.05 4.43
CA GLU A 19 -8.20 5.21 5.01
C GLU A 19 -9.34 4.97 4.01
N LEU A 20 -9.09 5.06 2.70
CA LEU A 20 -10.09 4.77 1.66
C LEU A 20 -10.24 3.28 1.37
N LEU A 21 -9.30 2.44 1.82
CA LEU A 21 -9.28 1.01 1.48
C LEU A 21 -10.53 0.24 1.96
N PRO A 22 -11.11 0.48 3.14
CA PRO A 22 -12.32 -0.21 3.56
C PRO A 22 -13.49 0.00 2.58
N ASP A 23 -13.61 1.20 2.01
CA ASP A 23 -14.67 1.54 1.06
C ASP A 23 -14.34 1.08 -0.37
N LEU A 24 -13.05 1.10 -0.74
CA LEU A 24 -12.56 0.77 -2.07
C LEU A 24 -11.47 -0.33 -2.04
N PRO A 25 -11.77 -1.54 -1.53
CA PRO A 25 -10.76 -2.58 -1.27
C PRO A 25 -10.08 -3.13 -2.52
N LYS A 26 -10.65 -2.85 -3.70
CA LYS A 26 -10.13 -3.31 -5.00
C LYS A 26 -9.37 -2.22 -5.76
N MET A 27 -9.08 -1.07 -5.16
CA MET A 27 -8.42 0.05 -5.83
C MET A 27 -6.97 -0.22 -6.25
N GLY A 28 -6.30 -1.19 -5.61
CA GLY A 28 -4.95 -1.62 -5.97
C GLY A 28 -4.94 -2.66 -7.09
N ALA A 29 -3.82 -2.76 -7.80
CA ALA A 29 -3.59 -3.81 -8.80
C ALA A 29 -3.40 -5.18 -8.11
N PRO A 30 -3.98 -6.27 -8.63
CA PRO A 30 -3.78 -7.60 -8.05
C PRO A 30 -2.32 -8.04 -8.20
N VAL A 31 -1.79 -8.68 -7.17
CA VAL A 31 -0.46 -9.31 -7.21
C VAL A 31 -0.62 -10.72 -7.77
N GLU A 32 -0.15 -10.95 -9.00
CA GLU A 32 -0.38 -12.21 -9.73
C GLU A 32 0.22 -13.44 -9.03
N MET A 33 1.36 -13.27 -8.34
CA MET A 33 2.02 -14.36 -7.61
C MET A 33 1.42 -14.63 -6.22
N ALA A 34 0.31 -13.98 -5.86
CA ALA A 34 -0.34 -14.22 -4.58
C ALA A 34 -0.82 -15.68 -4.49
N PRO A 35 -0.69 -16.34 -3.32
CA PRO A 35 -1.08 -17.74 -3.16
C PRO A 35 -2.58 -17.97 -3.39
N VAL A 36 -3.39 -16.93 -3.16
CA VAL A 36 -4.81 -16.90 -3.50
C VAL A 36 -5.01 -15.76 -4.50
N PRO A 37 -5.60 -16.02 -5.69
CA PRO A 37 -5.88 -14.98 -6.67
C PRO A 37 -6.69 -13.83 -6.06
N ASP A 38 -6.38 -12.60 -6.47
CA ASP A 38 -7.04 -11.36 -6.03
C ASP A 38 -6.99 -11.05 -4.52
N SER A 39 -6.33 -11.88 -3.71
CA SER A 39 -6.26 -11.70 -2.25
C SER A 39 -5.28 -10.64 -1.80
N VAL A 40 -4.23 -10.37 -2.60
CA VAL A 40 -3.18 -9.39 -2.33
C VAL A 40 -3.14 -8.37 -3.45
N ARG A 41 -2.99 -7.10 -3.08
CA ARG A 41 -3.00 -5.97 -4.00
C ARG A 41 -1.90 -4.98 -3.69
N ASP A 42 -1.40 -4.35 -4.75
CA ASP A 42 -0.46 -3.23 -4.68
C ASP A 42 -1.14 -1.93 -5.08
N MET A 43 -0.92 -0.92 -4.27
CA MET A 43 -1.38 0.43 -4.54
C MET A 43 -0.18 1.37 -4.54
N VAL A 44 -0.05 2.11 -5.65
CA VAL A 44 1.08 3.02 -5.87
C VAL A 44 0.66 4.45 -5.57
N PHE A 45 1.35 5.09 -4.63
CA PHE A 45 1.18 6.49 -4.29
C PHE A 45 2.49 7.25 -4.44
N GLY A 46 2.56 8.05 -5.51
CA GLY A 46 3.78 8.76 -5.85
C GLY A 46 4.95 7.78 -6.03
N LYS A 47 5.88 7.79 -5.08
CA LYS A 47 7.06 6.91 -5.09
C LYS A 47 6.96 5.74 -4.12
N TYR A 48 5.83 5.54 -3.46
CA TYR A 48 5.65 4.46 -2.48
C TYR A 48 4.65 3.43 -3.00
N VAL A 49 4.87 2.18 -2.62
CA VAL A 49 3.95 1.09 -2.85
C VAL A 49 3.45 0.59 -1.50
N VAL A 50 2.14 0.38 -1.42
CA VAL A 50 1.46 -0.23 -0.28
C VAL A 50 0.90 -1.57 -0.75
N ARG A 51 1.46 -2.68 -0.25
CA ARG A 51 0.93 -4.02 -0.46
C ARG A 51 0.01 -4.38 0.68
N TYR A 52 -1.20 -4.79 0.37
CA TYR A 52 -2.20 -5.17 1.37
C TYR A 52 -2.97 -6.41 0.93
N SER A 53 -3.54 -7.13 1.90
CA SER A 53 -4.46 -8.22 1.66
C SER A 53 -5.89 -7.85 2.05
N VAL A 54 -6.85 -8.36 1.27
CA VAL A 54 -8.29 -8.16 1.48
C VAL A 54 -8.88 -9.43 2.08
N HIS A 55 -9.53 -9.28 3.23
CA HIS A 55 -10.24 -10.35 3.93
C HIS A 55 -11.71 -9.97 4.14
N ALA A 56 -12.53 -10.92 4.57
CA ALA A 56 -13.97 -10.71 4.73
C ALA A 56 -14.34 -9.57 5.71
N SER A 57 -13.51 -9.32 6.72
CA SER A 57 -13.78 -8.33 7.78
C SER A 57 -12.66 -7.30 7.98
N ALA A 58 -11.57 -7.39 7.22
CA ALA A 58 -10.39 -6.58 7.45
C ALA A 58 -9.54 -6.42 6.20
N ILE A 59 -8.75 -5.35 6.20
CA ILE A 59 -7.67 -5.10 5.25
C ILE A 59 -6.38 -5.07 6.05
N ILE A 60 -5.38 -5.86 5.64
CA ILE A 60 -4.11 -5.97 6.34
C ILE A 60 -3.02 -5.39 5.44
N VAL A 61 -2.36 -4.34 5.90
CA VAL A 61 -1.18 -3.79 5.21
C VAL A 61 -0.01 -4.73 5.49
N LEU A 62 0.53 -5.33 4.43
CA LEU A 62 1.62 -6.31 4.49
C LEU A 62 3.00 -5.64 4.39
N ARG A 63 3.12 -4.61 3.55
CA ARG A 63 4.37 -3.86 3.34
C ARG A 63 4.11 -2.46 2.81
N VAL A 64 4.93 -1.51 3.24
CA VAL A 64 5.08 -0.19 2.61
C VAL A 64 6.54 0.00 2.26
N TRP A 65 6.85 0.38 1.02
CA TRP A 65 8.23 0.60 0.58
C TRP A 65 8.31 1.70 -0.47
N HIS A 66 9.50 2.28 -0.62
CA HIS A 66 9.76 3.19 -1.72
C HIS A 66 10.01 2.39 -3.00
N GLY A 67 9.48 2.79 -4.15
CA GLY A 67 9.59 2.05 -5.42
C GLY A 67 11.02 1.83 -5.92
N LEU A 68 12.00 2.57 -5.36
CA LEU A 68 13.43 2.36 -5.62
C LEU A 68 14.09 1.31 -4.71
N GLU A 69 13.44 0.89 -3.62
CA GLU A 69 13.94 -0.19 -2.74
C GLU A 69 13.75 -1.58 -3.36
N GLY A 70 12.92 -1.70 -4.41
CA GLY A 70 12.63 -2.96 -5.10
C GLY A 70 11.82 -3.97 -4.28
N GLU A 71 11.15 -4.88 -4.97
CA GLU A 71 10.65 -6.12 -4.37
C GLU A 71 11.84 -7.04 -4.10
N ARG A 72 12.49 -6.80 -2.98
CA ARG A 72 13.47 -7.71 -2.40
C ARG A 72 12.78 -8.71 -1.48
#